data_AF-A0AAN1Y837-F1
#
_entry.id   AF-A0AAN1Y837-F1
#
_cell.length_a   1.000
_cell.length_b   1.000
_cell.length_c   1.000
_cell.angle_alpha   90.00
_cell.angle_beta   90.00
_cell.angle_gamma   90.00
#
_symmetry.space_group_name_H-M   'P 1'
#
loop_
_entity.id
_entity.type
_entity.pdbx_description
1 polymer ?
#
loop_
_entity_poly.entity_id
_entity_poly.type
_entity_poly.pdbx_seq_one_letter_code
_entity_poly.pdbx_strand_id
1 'polypeptide(L)'
;MSVWHMQPDIAASRRQHKQLYQVQGRYLRYVGLVALACVLYYVWFFLQFGISGEQLTTGLQQIGRYLARMFVWHDFWNWPFGYYFTQIGITLAIVFAGTLTATVLALLLSFFAARNIMRGVVLGTLALLMRRLFDVLRGIDMAIWGLIFVRAVGLGPLAGVLAIIMQDTGLLGRLYAEGHEAVDRSPGRGLTAVGANGLQKHRFGIFTQSFPTFLALSLY
;
A
#
# COMPACT_ATOMS: atom_id res chain seq x y z
N MET A 1 41.35 -16.21 38.91
CA MET A 1 42.45 -16.21 37.90
C MET A 1 42.45 -17.61 37.30
N SER A 2 42.27 -17.91 36.01
CA SER A 2 42.37 -17.16 34.76
C SER A 2 41.75 -18.05 33.65
N VAL A 3 40.51 -17.79 33.23
CA VAL A 3 39.82 -18.62 32.22
C VAL A 3 39.36 -17.74 31.05
N TRP A 4 40.28 -17.05 30.35
CA TRP A 4 39.91 -16.19 29.19
C TRP A 4 40.98 -16.06 28.09
N HIS A 5 41.78 -17.09 27.81
CA HIS A 5 42.74 -17.06 26.68
C HIS A 5 42.66 -18.26 25.74
N MET A 6 41.46 -18.75 25.42
CA MET A 6 41.27 -19.56 24.21
C MET A 6 40.87 -18.64 23.06
N GLN A 7 41.85 -17.92 22.49
CA GLN A 7 41.70 -17.50 21.10
C GLN A 7 41.55 -18.80 20.29
N PRO A 8 40.43 -19.03 19.59
CA PRO A 8 40.27 -20.24 18.80
C PRO A 8 41.41 -20.28 17.79
N ASP A 9 42.29 -21.27 17.91
CA ASP A 9 43.44 -21.42 17.01
C ASP A 9 42.93 -21.83 15.62
N ILE A 10 42.62 -20.81 14.82
CA ILE A 10 42.09 -20.93 13.47
C ILE A 10 43.06 -21.73 12.59
N ALA A 11 44.37 -21.65 12.88
CA ALA A 11 45.40 -22.39 12.16
C ALA A 11 45.35 -23.90 12.47
N ALA A 12 45.08 -24.29 13.72
CA ALA A 12 44.88 -25.69 14.11
C ALA A 12 43.58 -26.27 13.51
N SER A 13 42.47 -25.53 13.57
CA SER A 13 41.17 -25.94 12.98
C SER A 13 41.24 -26.15 11.46
N ARG A 14 42.00 -25.29 10.76
CA ARG A 14 42.23 -25.37 9.31
C ARG A 14 43.05 -26.59 8.88
N ARG A 15 43.90 -27.13 9.77
CA ARG A 15 44.67 -28.36 9.52
C ARG A 15 43.80 -29.62 9.70
N GLN A 16 42.95 -29.64 10.73
CA GLN A 16 42.06 -30.77 11.01
C GLN A 16 40.89 -30.88 10.02
N HIS A 17 40.30 -29.75 9.61
CA HIS A 17 39.11 -29.71 8.75
C HIS A 17 39.42 -29.20 7.34
N LYS A 18 40.50 -29.71 6.73
CA LYS A 18 41.00 -29.28 5.41
C LYS A 18 39.92 -29.34 4.30
N GLN A 19 39.02 -30.31 4.38
CA GLN A 19 37.90 -30.48 3.43
C GLN A 19 36.82 -29.39 3.55
N LEU A 20 36.47 -28.94 4.77
CA LEU A 20 35.47 -27.89 4.99
C LEU A 20 35.96 -26.53 4.48
N TYR A 21 37.23 -26.18 4.72
CA TYR A 21 37.82 -24.92 4.26
C TYR A 21 38.04 -24.87 2.73
N GLN A 22 38.22 -26.00 2.05
CA GLN A 22 38.29 -26.05 0.58
C GLN A 22 36.92 -25.82 -0.08
N VAL A 23 35.84 -26.36 0.51
CA VAL A 23 34.46 -26.10 0.07
C VAL A 23 34.10 -24.63 0.27
N GLN A 24 34.52 -24.04 1.39
CA GLN A 24 34.31 -22.62 1.71
C GLN A 24 35.03 -21.69 0.73
N GLY A 25 36.26 -22.02 0.31
CA GLY A 25 37.01 -21.26 -0.69
C GLY A 25 36.39 -21.32 -2.09
N ARG A 26 35.82 -22.46 -2.49
CA ARG A 26 35.09 -22.59 -3.77
C ARG A 26 33.81 -21.77 -3.75
N TYR A 27 33.05 -21.81 -2.65
CA TYR A 27 31.84 -20.99 -2.47
C TYR A 27 32.14 -19.49 -2.45
N LEU A 28 33.17 -19.05 -1.71
CA LEU A 28 33.62 -17.64 -1.72
C LEU A 28 34.06 -17.17 -3.11
N ARG A 29 34.71 -18.03 -3.90
CA ARG A 29 35.08 -17.71 -5.28
C ARG A 29 33.86 -17.58 -6.19
N TYR A 30 32.88 -18.47 -6.07
CA TYR A 30 31.62 -18.35 -6.82
C TYR A 30 30.84 -17.10 -6.44
N VAL A 31 30.72 -16.80 -5.14
CA VAL A 31 30.07 -15.55 -4.66
C VAL A 31 30.84 -14.32 -5.15
N GLY A 32 32.17 -14.34 -5.12
CA GLY A 32 33.01 -13.27 -5.66
C GLY A 32 32.84 -13.08 -7.17
N LEU A 33 32.75 -14.16 -7.94
CA LEU A 33 32.51 -14.11 -9.38
C LEU A 33 31.11 -13.59 -9.72
N VAL A 34 30.09 -14.02 -8.98
CA VAL A 34 28.72 -13.51 -9.16
C VAL A 34 28.65 -12.03 -8.79
N ALA A 35 29.26 -11.62 -7.69
CA ALA A 35 29.34 -10.21 -7.30
C ALA A 35 30.07 -9.38 -8.38
N LEU A 36 31.19 -9.87 -8.90
CA LEU A 36 31.92 -9.23 -10.00
C LEU A 36 31.04 -9.12 -11.25
N ALA A 37 30.34 -10.19 -11.64
CA ALA A 37 29.45 -10.18 -12.80
C ALA A 37 28.30 -9.18 -12.63
N CYS A 38 27.71 -9.10 -11.44
CA CYS A 38 26.70 -8.09 -11.11
C CYS A 38 27.28 -6.67 -11.22
N VAL A 39 28.47 -6.42 -10.65
CA VAL A 39 29.14 -5.11 -10.73
C VAL A 39 29.42 -4.73 -12.18
N LEU A 40 29.98 -5.65 -12.98
CA LEU A 40 30.24 -5.43 -14.40
C LEU A 40 28.97 -5.17 -15.19
N TYR A 41 27.89 -5.89 -14.91
CA TYR A 41 26.57 -5.65 -15.50
C TYR A 41 26.07 -4.25 -15.17
N TYR A 42 26.13 -3.81 -13.90
CA TYR A 42 25.73 -2.47 -13.51
C TYR A 42 26.59 -1.40 -14.16
N VAL A 43 27.91 -1.58 -14.22
CA VAL A 43 28.80 -0.63 -14.91
C VAL A 43 28.45 -0.54 -16.39
N TRP A 44 28.26 -1.67 -17.07
CA TRP A 44 27.84 -1.69 -18.48
C TRP A 44 26.47 -1.04 -18.68
N PHE A 45 25.51 -1.34 -17.81
CA PHE A 45 24.17 -0.74 -17.82
C PHE A 45 24.22 0.78 -17.68
N PHE A 46 25.01 1.30 -16.74
CA PHE A 46 25.19 2.73 -16.54
C PHE A 46 26.00 3.40 -17.66
N LEU A 47 26.89 2.69 -18.35
CA LEU A 47 27.60 3.27 -19.50
C LEU A 47 26.73 3.33 -20.76
N GLN A 48 25.79 2.39 -20.93
CA GLN A 48 24.91 2.34 -22.11
C GLN A 48 23.61 3.13 -21.93
N PHE A 49 22.98 3.02 -20.76
CA PHE A 49 21.69 3.65 -20.44
C PHE A 49 21.79 4.73 -19.37
N GLY A 50 22.99 4.95 -18.81
CA GLY A 50 23.17 5.98 -17.80
C GLY A 50 23.20 7.38 -18.37
N ILE A 51 23.12 8.32 -17.45
CA ILE A 51 23.02 9.75 -17.72
C ILE A 51 24.38 10.24 -18.21
N SER A 52 24.43 10.88 -19.39
CA SER A 52 25.66 11.49 -19.88
C SER A 52 26.14 12.58 -18.91
N GLY A 53 27.45 12.84 -18.86
CA GLY A 53 28.02 13.85 -17.95
C GLY A 53 27.37 15.24 -18.12
N GLU A 54 27.01 15.59 -19.35
CA GLU A 54 26.31 16.83 -19.68
C GLU A 54 24.85 16.86 -19.18
N GLN A 55 24.12 15.74 -19.28
CA GLN A 55 22.77 15.62 -18.72
C GLN A 55 22.81 15.70 -17.20
N LEU A 56 23.84 15.14 -16.55
CA LEU A 56 24.00 15.21 -15.11
C LEU A 56 24.23 16.66 -14.64
N THR A 57 25.13 17.40 -15.30
CA THR A 57 25.37 18.82 -14.97
C THR A 57 24.14 19.68 -15.25
N THR A 58 23.47 19.45 -16.37
CA THR A 58 22.26 20.19 -16.75
C THR A 58 21.11 19.92 -15.77
N GLY A 59 20.92 18.66 -15.38
CA GLY A 59 19.95 18.25 -14.38
C GLY A 59 20.21 18.91 -13.03
N LEU A 60 21.46 18.88 -12.54
CA LEU A 60 21.86 19.55 -11.29
C LEU A 60 21.62 21.07 -11.35
N GLN A 61 21.94 21.72 -12.46
CA GLN A 61 21.68 23.15 -12.65
C GLN A 61 20.18 23.48 -12.70
N GLN A 62 19.37 22.61 -13.32
CA GLN A 62 17.91 22.78 -13.33
C GLN A 62 17.32 22.62 -11.94
N ILE A 63 17.73 21.58 -11.19
CA ILE A 63 17.32 21.37 -9.80
C ILE A 63 17.68 22.61 -8.96
N GLY A 64 18.91 23.10 -9.08
CA GLY A 64 19.35 24.32 -8.39
C GLY A 64 18.49 25.55 -8.75
N ARG A 65 18.16 25.74 -10.03
CA ARG A 65 17.26 26.82 -10.47
C ARG A 65 15.85 26.69 -9.92
N TYR A 66 15.27 25.49 -9.92
CA TYR A 66 13.93 25.27 -9.38
C TYR A 66 13.89 25.47 -7.87
N LEU A 67 14.88 24.94 -7.14
CA LEU A 67 15.03 25.16 -5.70
C LEU A 67 15.20 26.65 -5.36
N ALA A 68 16.07 27.37 -6.08
CA ALA A 68 16.24 28.80 -5.87
C ALA A 68 14.92 29.57 -6.08
N ARG A 69 14.11 29.18 -7.08
CA ARG A 69 12.79 29.79 -7.33
C ARG A 69 11.74 29.47 -6.27
N MET A 70 11.90 28.42 -5.47
CA MET A 70 11.03 28.17 -4.31
C MET A 70 11.27 29.20 -3.18
N PHE A 71 12.48 29.78 -3.10
CA PHE A 71 12.86 30.73 -2.04
C PHE A 71 13.02 32.18 -2.52
N VAL A 72 13.13 32.44 -3.83
CA VAL A 72 13.19 33.79 -4.40
C VAL A 72 11.85 34.13 -5.05
N TRP A 73 11.00 34.79 -4.27
CA TRP A 73 9.63 35.12 -4.63
C TRP A 73 9.63 36.42 -5.42
N HIS A 74 9.22 36.36 -6.69
CA HIS A 74 9.05 37.54 -7.54
C HIS A 74 7.57 37.92 -7.56
N ASP A 75 7.28 39.22 -7.44
CA ASP A 75 5.94 39.81 -7.59
C ASP A 75 4.85 39.22 -6.68
N PHE A 76 5.15 39.03 -5.39
CA PHE A 76 4.21 38.47 -4.39
C PHE A 76 2.84 39.16 -4.39
N TRP A 77 2.80 40.48 -4.59
CA TRP A 77 1.56 41.26 -4.58
C TRP A 77 0.64 40.96 -5.78
N ASN A 78 1.18 40.46 -6.89
CA ASN A 78 0.41 40.13 -8.10
C ASN A 78 0.17 38.61 -8.24
N TRP A 79 0.46 37.82 -7.20
CA TRP A 79 0.25 36.38 -7.26
C TRP A 79 -1.24 36.04 -7.36
N PRO A 80 -1.61 35.07 -8.21
CA PRO A 80 -3.00 34.67 -8.39
C PRO A 80 -3.46 33.76 -7.23
N PHE A 81 -3.47 34.26 -6.00
CA PHE A 81 -3.86 33.51 -4.80
C PHE A 81 -5.23 32.85 -4.96
N GLY A 82 -6.20 33.54 -5.57
CA GLY A 82 -7.54 32.99 -5.83
C GLY A 82 -7.50 31.71 -6.67
N TYR A 83 -6.63 31.64 -7.68
CA TYR A 83 -6.46 30.43 -8.48
C TYR A 83 -5.90 29.29 -7.63
N TYR A 84 -4.85 29.53 -6.86
CA TYR A 84 -4.23 28.49 -6.02
C TYR A 84 -5.18 27.95 -4.94
N PHE A 85 -5.91 28.81 -4.24
CA PHE A 85 -6.92 28.38 -3.27
C PHE A 85 -8.04 27.57 -3.93
N THR A 86 -8.45 27.96 -5.13
CA THR A 86 -9.43 27.19 -5.92
C THR A 86 -8.89 25.80 -6.26
N GLN A 87 -7.64 25.68 -6.70
CA GLN A 87 -7.02 24.38 -7.01
C GLN A 87 -6.86 23.48 -5.77
N ILE A 88 -6.50 24.07 -4.62
CA ILE A 88 -6.47 23.35 -3.33
C ILE A 88 -7.88 22.85 -2.99
N GLY A 89 -8.89 23.70 -3.13
CA GLY A 89 -10.29 23.34 -2.91
C GLY A 89 -10.76 22.21 -3.83
N ILE A 90 -10.38 22.23 -5.10
CA ILE A 90 -10.68 21.17 -6.07
C ILE A 90 -10.02 19.85 -5.64
N THR A 91 -8.75 19.89 -5.21
CA THR A 91 -8.04 18.69 -4.76
C THR A 91 -8.70 18.08 -3.53
N LEU A 92 -9.07 18.91 -2.55
CA LEU A 92 -9.81 18.48 -1.38
C LEU A 92 -11.18 17.91 -1.75
N ALA A 93 -11.91 18.57 -2.66
CA ALA A 93 -13.20 18.09 -3.12
C ALA A 93 -13.10 16.73 -3.83
N ILE A 94 -12.06 16.51 -4.64
CA ILE A 94 -11.81 15.23 -5.32
C ILE A 94 -11.60 14.11 -4.30
N VAL A 95 -10.66 14.31 -3.36
CA VAL A 95 -10.32 13.29 -2.36
C VAL A 95 -11.51 13.04 -1.44
N PHE A 96 -12.14 14.10 -0.93
CA PHE A 96 -13.27 13.98 -0.02
C PHE A 96 -14.48 13.29 -0.67
N ALA A 97 -14.86 13.70 -1.89
CA ALA A 97 -15.96 13.07 -2.61
C ALA A 97 -15.65 11.61 -2.98
N GLY A 98 -14.42 11.34 -3.41
CA GLY A 98 -13.95 10.00 -3.74
C GLY A 98 -14.00 9.07 -2.52
N THR A 99 -13.33 9.44 -1.44
CA THR A 99 -13.21 8.61 -0.23
C THR A 99 -14.54 8.45 0.51
N LEU A 100 -15.40 9.48 0.57
CA LEU A 100 -16.74 9.33 1.15
C LEU A 100 -17.58 8.32 0.36
N THR A 101 -17.60 8.47 -0.97
CA THR A 101 -18.38 7.58 -1.84
C THR A 101 -17.84 6.16 -1.78
N ALA A 102 -16.52 6.01 -1.82
CA ALA A 102 -15.85 4.72 -1.65
C ALA A 102 -16.17 4.08 -0.31
N THR A 103 -16.12 4.84 0.79
CA THR A 103 -16.43 4.36 2.14
C THR A 103 -17.85 3.83 2.24
N VAL A 104 -18.82 4.58 1.72
CA VAL A 104 -20.24 4.16 1.73
C VAL A 104 -20.43 2.89 0.90
N LEU A 105 -19.87 2.85 -0.31
CA LEU A 105 -19.96 1.66 -1.18
C LEU A 105 -19.24 0.47 -0.56
N ALA A 106 -18.01 0.64 -0.09
CA ALA A 106 -17.22 -0.38 0.58
C ALA A 106 -17.96 -0.97 1.79
N LEU A 107 -18.56 -0.12 2.63
CA LEU A 107 -19.31 -0.55 3.80
C LEU A 107 -20.55 -1.35 3.41
N LEU A 108 -21.25 -0.97 2.33
CA LEU A 108 -22.38 -1.75 1.84
C LEU A 108 -21.95 -3.10 1.25
N LEU A 109 -20.88 -3.11 0.42
CA LEU A 109 -20.39 -4.33 -0.21
C LEU A 109 -19.66 -5.26 0.78
N SER A 110 -19.04 -4.75 1.85
CA SER A 110 -18.29 -5.54 2.83
C SER A 110 -19.17 -6.52 3.59
N PHE A 111 -20.45 -6.21 3.82
CA PHE A 111 -21.40 -7.14 4.42
C PHE A 111 -21.59 -8.41 3.57
N PHE A 112 -21.52 -8.29 2.24
CA PHE A 112 -21.61 -9.43 1.33
C PHE A 112 -20.30 -10.24 1.28
N ALA A 113 -19.16 -9.63 1.61
CA ALA A 113 -17.88 -10.31 1.67
C ALA A 113 -17.60 -11.01 3.02
N ALA A 114 -18.34 -10.68 4.08
CA ALA A 114 -18.13 -11.21 5.42
C ALA A 114 -18.66 -12.65 5.59
N ARG A 115 -17.76 -13.61 5.80
CA ARG A 115 -18.07 -15.05 5.91
C ARG A 115 -18.85 -15.41 7.18
N ASN A 116 -18.80 -14.57 8.22
CA ASN A 116 -19.60 -14.77 9.43
C ASN A 116 -21.10 -14.50 9.20
N ILE A 117 -21.42 -13.60 8.27
CA ILE A 117 -22.78 -13.17 7.93
C ILE A 117 -23.36 -14.08 6.84
N MET A 118 -22.60 -14.32 5.77
CA MET A 118 -23.00 -15.14 4.64
C MET A 118 -22.73 -16.64 4.89
N ARG A 119 -23.59 -17.29 5.68
CA ARG A 119 -23.49 -18.72 6.01
C ARG A 119 -24.21 -19.61 4.99
N GLY A 120 -23.55 -20.65 4.50
CA GLY A 120 -24.08 -21.63 3.54
C GLY A 120 -23.20 -21.76 2.28
N VAL A 121 -23.42 -22.80 1.46
CA VAL A 121 -22.58 -23.07 0.27
C VAL A 121 -22.72 -21.97 -0.78
N VAL A 122 -23.95 -21.55 -1.08
CA VAL A 122 -24.24 -20.51 -2.08
C VAL A 122 -23.77 -19.13 -1.60
N LEU A 123 -24.17 -18.74 -0.38
CA LEU A 123 -23.80 -17.44 0.21
C LEU A 123 -22.29 -17.35 0.51
N GLY A 124 -21.66 -18.45 0.92
CA GLY A 124 -20.21 -18.50 1.13
C GLY A 124 -19.41 -18.36 -0.17
N THR A 125 -19.94 -18.86 -1.29
CA THR A 125 -19.34 -18.67 -2.62
C THR A 125 -19.45 -17.21 -3.06
N LEU A 126 -20.59 -16.55 -2.82
CA LEU A 126 -20.74 -15.11 -3.08
C LEU A 126 -19.74 -14.28 -2.27
N ALA A 127 -19.58 -14.59 -0.98
CA ALA A 127 -18.60 -13.91 -0.14
C ALA A 127 -17.16 -14.08 -0.65
N LEU A 128 -16.81 -15.27 -1.14
CA LEU A 128 -15.51 -15.52 -1.76
C LEU A 128 -15.34 -14.69 -3.05
N LEU A 129 -16.35 -14.66 -3.92
CA LEU A 129 -16.32 -13.87 -5.15
C LEU A 129 -16.15 -12.37 -4.87
N MET A 130 -16.88 -11.83 -3.90
CA MET A 130 -16.74 -10.43 -3.50
C MET A 130 -15.35 -10.13 -2.94
N ARG A 131 -14.76 -11.04 -2.14
CA ARG A 131 -13.37 -10.89 -1.67
C ARG A 131 -12.38 -10.90 -2.83
N ARG A 132 -12.57 -11.77 -3.83
CA ARG A 132 -11.72 -11.78 -5.03
C ARG A 132 -11.87 -10.50 -5.83
N LEU A 133 -13.10 -9.97 -5.95
CA LEU A 133 -13.32 -8.68 -6.59
C LEU A 133 -12.54 -7.57 -5.88
N PHE A 134 -12.62 -7.49 -4.55
CA PHE A 134 -11.84 -6.51 -3.78
C PHE A 134 -10.33 -6.67 -3.95
N ASP A 135 -9.84 -7.92 -3.96
CA ASP A 135 -8.43 -8.21 -4.18
C ASP A 135 -7.97 -7.76 -5.59
N VAL A 136 -8.83 -7.89 -6.61
CA VAL A 136 -8.57 -7.41 -7.98
C VAL A 136 -8.61 -5.88 -8.06
N LEU A 137 -9.63 -5.25 -7.49
CA LEU A 137 -9.78 -3.79 -7.48
C LEU A 137 -8.57 -3.12 -6.84
N ARG A 138 -8.14 -3.63 -5.67
CA ARG A 138 -6.95 -3.17 -4.95
C ARG A 138 -5.64 -3.48 -5.69
N GLY A 139 -5.61 -4.53 -6.51
CA GLY A 139 -4.43 -4.93 -7.27
C GLY A 139 -4.08 -3.96 -8.41
N ILE A 140 -5.03 -3.15 -8.87
CA ILE A 140 -4.84 -2.17 -9.93
C ILE A 140 -4.57 -0.81 -9.30
N ASP A 141 -3.38 -0.24 -9.49
CA ASP A 141 -3.03 1.05 -8.89
C ASP A 141 -3.96 2.20 -9.32
N MET A 142 -4.10 3.20 -8.43
CA MET A 142 -4.92 4.39 -8.66
C MET A 142 -4.54 5.12 -9.96
N ALA A 143 -3.26 5.14 -10.36
CA ALA A 143 -2.84 5.76 -11.61
C ALA A 143 -3.43 5.06 -12.84
N ILE A 144 -3.54 3.73 -12.79
CA ILE A 144 -4.12 2.94 -13.89
C ILE A 144 -5.63 3.23 -14.00
N TRP A 145 -6.34 3.24 -12.86
CA TRP A 145 -7.75 3.66 -12.83
C TRP A 145 -7.93 5.07 -13.37
N GLY A 146 -7.04 5.99 -12.98
CA GLY A 146 -6.99 7.35 -13.50
C GLY A 146 -6.88 7.39 -15.02
N LEU A 147 -5.97 6.63 -15.62
CA LEU A 147 -5.80 6.56 -17.07
C LEU A 147 -7.05 6.02 -17.78
N ILE A 148 -7.69 4.99 -17.22
CA ILE A 148 -8.94 4.42 -17.74
C ILE A 148 -10.06 5.48 -17.74
N PHE A 149 -10.27 6.16 -16.61
CA PHE A 149 -11.34 7.15 -16.49
C PHE A 149 -11.06 8.45 -17.23
N VAL A 150 -9.79 8.86 -17.34
CA VAL A 150 -9.40 9.98 -18.21
C VAL A 150 -9.78 9.67 -19.65
N ARG A 151 -9.61 8.42 -20.11
CA ARG A 151 -10.01 8.07 -21.47
C ARG A 151 -11.53 7.98 -21.64
N ALA A 152 -12.26 7.57 -20.61
CA ALA A 152 -13.70 7.40 -20.64
C ALA A 152 -14.49 8.72 -20.49
N VAL A 153 -14.09 9.59 -19.57
CA VAL A 153 -14.83 10.81 -19.19
C VAL A 153 -14.07 12.10 -19.54
N GLY A 154 -12.80 11.98 -19.92
CA GLY A 154 -11.92 13.11 -20.21
C GLY A 154 -11.02 13.50 -19.04
N LEU A 155 -10.06 14.39 -19.32
CA LEU A 155 -9.22 15.01 -18.30
C LEU A 155 -10.07 15.92 -17.41
N GLY A 156 -10.07 15.67 -16.10
CA GLY A 156 -10.72 16.55 -15.13
C GLY A 156 -10.87 15.94 -13.74
N PRO A 157 -11.42 16.72 -12.79
CA PRO A 157 -11.64 16.29 -11.40
C PRO A 157 -12.45 15.01 -11.27
N LEU A 158 -13.46 14.84 -12.14
CA LEU A 158 -14.34 13.69 -12.13
C LEU A 158 -13.59 12.36 -12.39
N ALA A 159 -12.60 12.35 -13.28
CA ALA A 159 -11.78 11.18 -13.52
C ALA A 159 -10.96 10.80 -12.27
N GLY A 160 -10.46 11.80 -11.55
CA GLY A 160 -9.79 11.60 -10.25
C GLY A 160 -10.73 11.00 -9.21
N VAL A 161 -11.95 11.53 -9.06
CA VAL A 161 -12.96 11.01 -8.12
C VAL A 161 -13.28 9.54 -8.41
N LEU A 162 -13.52 9.18 -9.68
CA LEU A 162 -13.83 7.81 -10.08
C LEU A 162 -12.66 6.85 -9.84
N ALA A 163 -11.42 7.32 -10.07
CA ALA A 163 -10.22 6.53 -9.78
C ALA A 163 -10.08 6.22 -8.29
N ILE A 164 -10.30 7.22 -7.43
CA ILE A 164 -10.31 7.04 -5.96
C ILE A 164 -11.41 6.05 -5.57
N ILE A 165 -12.64 6.24 -6.06
CA ILE A 165 -13.76 5.35 -5.73
C ILE A 165 -13.40 3.90 -6.01
N MET A 166 -12.83 3.61 -7.17
CA MET A 166 -12.55 2.23 -7.57
C MET A 166 -11.44 1.58 -6.72
N GLN A 167 -10.35 2.31 -6.48
CA GLN A 167 -9.23 1.83 -5.67
C GLN A 167 -9.63 1.67 -4.19
N ASP A 168 -10.20 2.73 -3.60
CA ASP A 168 -10.54 2.76 -2.17
C ASP A 168 -11.67 1.78 -1.85
N THR A 169 -12.63 1.56 -2.76
CA THR A 169 -13.68 0.55 -2.55
C THR A 169 -13.08 -0.86 -2.42
N GLY A 170 -12.05 -1.18 -3.21
CA GLY A 170 -11.34 -2.47 -3.11
C GLY A 170 -10.58 -2.61 -1.79
N LEU A 171 -9.85 -1.58 -1.40
CA LEU A 171 -9.06 -1.57 -0.16
C LEU A 171 -9.98 -1.62 1.08
N LEU A 172 -10.88 -0.64 1.21
CA LEU A 172 -11.78 -0.50 2.35
C LEU A 172 -12.78 -1.65 2.41
N GLY A 173 -13.31 -2.11 1.28
CA GLY A 173 -14.26 -3.22 1.25
C GLY A 173 -13.67 -4.50 1.85
N ARG A 174 -12.39 -4.78 1.54
CA ARG A 174 -11.66 -5.91 2.13
C ARG A 174 -11.42 -5.72 3.63
N LEU A 175 -10.93 -4.56 4.04
CA LEU A 175 -10.63 -4.26 5.45
C LEU A 175 -11.89 -4.23 6.32
N TYR A 176 -13.00 -3.71 5.80
CA TYR A 176 -14.29 -3.73 6.46
C TYR A 176 -14.83 -5.16 6.60
N ALA A 177 -14.69 -6.00 5.56
CA ALA A 177 -15.08 -7.41 5.63
C ALA A 177 -14.28 -8.16 6.71
N GLU A 178 -12.98 -7.91 6.79
CA GLU A 178 -12.10 -8.46 7.84
C GLU A 178 -12.47 -7.91 9.23
N GLY A 179 -12.79 -6.62 9.33
CA GLY A 179 -13.30 -5.99 10.54
C GLY A 179 -14.62 -6.60 11.03
N HIS A 180 -15.56 -6.89 10.12
CA HIS A 180 -16.81 -7.60 10.46
C HIS A 180 -16.55 -9.04 10.96
N GLU A 181 -15.52 -9.71 10.44
CA GLU A 181 -15.13 -11.06 10.86
C GLU A 181 -14.42 -11.07 12.21
N ALA A 182 -13.72 -9.99 12.57
CA ALA A 182 -12.96 -9.85 13.81
C ALA A 182 -13.81 -9.56 15.06
N VAL A 183 -15.09 -9.18 14.91
CA VAL A 183 -15.96 -8.84 16.04
C VAL A 183 -16.25 -10.06 16.93
N ASP A 184 -16.15 -9.86 18.26
CA ASP A 184 -16.46 -10.90 19.24
C ASP A 184 -17.95 -11.30 19.17
N ARG A 185 -18.19 -12.61 19.17
CA ARG A 185 -19.54 -13.19 19.13
C ARG A 185 -20.21 -13.20 20.50
N SER A 186 -19.49 -12.95 21.59
CA SER A 186 -20.01 -12.99 22.96
C SER A 186 -21.22 -12.07 23.18
N PRO A 187 -21.20 -10.78 22.79
CA PRO A 187 -22.36 -9.89 22.96
C PRO A 187 -23.57 -10.31 22.13
N GLY A 188 -23.36 -10.96 20.98
CA GLY A 188 -24.43 -11.50 20.13
C GLY A 188 -25.18 -12.67 20.78
N ARG A 189 -24.48 -13.48 21.60
CA ARG A 189 -25.12 -14.56 22.39
C ARG A 189 -25.97 -13.98 23.53
N GLY A 190 -25.48 -12.93 24.18
CA GLY A 190 -26.26 -12.17 25.18
C GLY A 190 -27.56 -11.62 24.60
N LEU A 191 -27.50 -10.94 23.45
CA LEU A 191 -28.68 -10.45 22.73
C LEU A 191 -29.66 -11.58 22.32
N THR A 192 -29.14 -12.76 22.00
CA THR A 192 -29.97 -13.93 21.70
C THR A 192 -30.73 -14.42 22.93
N ALA A 193 -30.11 -14.38 24.12
CA ALA A 193 -30.75 -14.79 25.37
C ALA A 193 -31.92 -13.87 25.78
N VAL A 194 -31.89 -12.60 25.36
CA VAL A 194 -32.99 -11.62 25.59
C VAL A 194 -34.05 -11.64 24.49
N GLY A 195 -33.98 -12.57 23.53
CA GLY A 195 -34.96 -12.70 22.44
C GLY A 195 -34.77 -11.73 21.27
N ALA A 196 -33.60 -11.09 21.12
CA ALA A 196 -33.37 -10.13 20.05
C ALA A 196 -33.41 -10.79 18.66
N ASN A 197 -34.03 -10.11 17.69
CA ASN A 197 -34.10 -10.56 16.29
C ASN A 197 -32.72 -10.44 15.59
N GLY A 198 -32.49 -11.17 14.49
CA GLY A 198 -31.22 -11.18 13.75
C GLY A 198 -30.74 -9.80 13.33
N LEU A 199 -31.65 -8.90 12.94
CA LEU A 199 -31.34 -7.51 12.58
C LEU A 199 -30.87 -6.69 13.79
N GLN A 200 -31.47 -6.93 14.97
CA GLN A 200 -31.07 -6.27 16.21
C GLN A 200 -29.69 -6.76 16.67
N LYS A 201 -29.39 -8.06 16.53
CA LYS A 201 -28.05 -8.60 16.80
C LYS A 201 -26.98 -8.00 15.89
N HIS A 202 -27.31 -7.80 14.62
CA HIS A 202 -26.38 -7.24 13.65
C HIS A 202 -26.09 -5.76 13.94
N ARG A 203 -27.15 -4.96 14.16
CA ARG A 203 -27.04 -3.53 14.45
C ARG A 203 -26.38 -3.24 15.80
N PHE A 204 -26.84 -3.89 16.88
CA PHE A 204 -26.39 -3.58 18.25
C PHE A 204 -25.21 -4.43 18.72
N GLY A 205 -24.94 -5.57 18.07
CA GLY A 205 -23.78 -6.40 18.34
C GLY A 205 -22.62 -6.04 17.41
N ILE A 206 -22.75 -6.37 16.13
CA ILE A 206 -21.64 -6.34 15.18
C ILE A 206 -21.30 -4.91 14.76
N PHE A 207 -22.29 -4.15 14.28
CA PHE A 207 -22.07 -2.82 13.74
C PHE A 207 -21.56 -1.82 14.79
N THR A 208 -22.16 -1.77 15.98
CA THR A 208 -21.71 -0.87 17.06
C THR A 208 -20.26 -1.14 17.48
N GLN A 209 -19.82 -2.41 17.50
CA GLN A 209 -18.46 -2.77 17.91
C GLN A 209 -17.41 -2.47 16.82
N SER A 210 -17.76 -2.66 15.55
CA SER A 210 -16.83 -2.42 14.44
C SER A 210 -16.81 -0.96 13.97
N PHE A 211 -17.81 -0.16 14.33
CA PHE A 211 -17.95 1.23 13.89
C PHE A 211 -16.71 2.11 14.14
N PRO A 212 -16.05 2.07 15.33
CA PRO A 212 -14.82 2.85 15.55
C PRO A 212 -13.68 2.45 14.61
N THR A 213 -13.58 1.16 14.28
CA THR A 213 -12.57 0.65 13.34
C THR A 213 -12.86 1.13 11.92
N PHE A 214 -14.13 1.17 11.50
CA PHE A 214 -14.50 1.68 10.19
C PHE A 214 -14.23 3.17 10.04
N LEU A 215 -14.52 3.96 11.07
CA LEU A 215 -14.17 5.37 11.09
C LEU A 215 -12.66 5.58 10.98
N ALA A 216 -11.88 4.83 11.76
CA ALA A 216 -10.42 4.91 11.70
C ALA A 216 -9.88 4.58 10.29
N LEU A 217 -10.41 3.53 9.66
CA LEU A 217 -10.05 3.12 8.32
C LEU A 217 -10.53 4.08 7.21
N SER A 218 -11.66 4.76 7.40
CA SER A 218 -12.16 5.76 6.44
C SER A 218 -11.32 7.05 6.46
N LEU A 219 -10.71 7.36 7.60
CA LEU A 219 -9.91 8.56 7.81
C LEU A 219 -8.41 8.35 7.53
N TYR A 220 -7.99 7.09 7.42
CA TYR A 220 -6.62 6.69 7.13
C TYR A 220 -6.35 6.73 5.63
#